data_AF-A0A952BL47-F1
#
_entry.id   AF-A0A952BL47-F1
#
_cell.length_a   1.000
_cell.length_b   1.000
_cell.length_c   1.000
_cell.angle_alpha   90.00
_cell.angle_beta   90.00
_cell.angle_gamma   90.00
#
_symmetry.space_group_name_H-M   'P 1'
#
loop_
_entity.id
_entity.type
_entity.pdbx_description
1 polymer ?
#
loop_
_entity_poly.entity_id
_entity_poly.type
_entity_poly.pdbx_seq_one_letter_code
_entity_poly.pdbx_strand_id
1 'polypeptide(L)' 'QRDGSGRVALGGVGYKPWRARTADAELPRGAKAATAALLAGAKTTHENAYKLPLVERTLASVLAQAKG' A
#
# COMPACT_ATOMS: atom_id res chain seq x y z
N GLN A 1 7.74 6.40 -11.38
CA GLN A 1 8.17 6.43 -12.80
C GLN A 1 7.20 7.33 -13.57
N ARG A 2 7.57 7.83 -14.76
CA ARG A 2 6.69 8.77 -15.52
C ARG A 2 5.32 8.19 -15.87
N ASP A 3 5.23 6.87 -15.99
CA ASP A 3 4.03 6.10 -16.30
C ASP A 3 3.23 5.67 -15.05
N GLY A 4 3.60 6.13 -13.84
CA GLY A 4 2.94 5.74 -12.60
C GLY A 4 3.26 4.32 -12.12
N SER A 5 4.14 3.59 -12.82
CA SER A 5 4.65 2.31 -12.35
C SER A 5 5.64 2.48 -11.19
N GLY A 6 5.81 1.40 -10.43
CA GLY A 6 6.72 1.39 -9.29
C GLY A 6 6.70 0.07 -8.54
N ARG A 7 7.31 0.10 -7.35
CA ARG A 7 7.28 -1.01 -6.39
C ARG A 7 7.12 -0.45 -4.99
N VAL A 8 6.35 -1.14 -4.15
CA VAL A 8 6.11 -0.74 -2.76
C VAL A 8 6.34 -1.90 -1.80
N ALA A 9 6.86 -1.59 -0.61
CA ALA A 9 6.89 -2.51 0.53
C ALA A 9 6.56 -1.71 1.79
N LEU A 10 5.92 -2.37 2.76
CA LEU A 10 5.50 -1.76 4.02
C LEU A 10 6.27 -2.35 5.20
N GLY A 11 6.64 -1.49 6.16
CA GLY A 11 7.05 -1.87 7.50
C GLY A 11 5.88 -1.79 8.49
N GLY A 12 6.00 -2.44 9.65
CA GLY A 12 5.06 -2.28 10.77
C GLY A 12 3.67 -2.94 10.60
N VAL A 13 3.42 -3.62 9.49
CA VAL A 13 2.14 -4.30 9.17
C VAL A 13 2.23 -5.83 9.18
N GLY A 14 3.44 -6.39 9.33
CA GLY A 14 3.68 -7.82 9.44
C GLY A 14 5.04 -8.13 10.08
N TYR A 15 5.35 -9.41 10.28
CA TYR A 15 6.59 -9.86 10.93
C TYR A 15 7.87 -9.67 10.08
N LYS A 16 7.70 -9.33 8.80
CA LYS A 16 8.76 -9.05 7.83
C LYS A 16 8.29 -7.93 6.88
N PRO A 17 9.19 -7.35 6.05
CA PRO A 17 8.77 -6.40 5.02
C PRO A 17 7.62 -6.98 4.18
N TRP A 18 6.49 -6.27 4.15
CA TRP A 18 5.27 -6.73 3.51
C TRP A 18 5.20 -6.20 2.08
N ARG A 19 5.20 -7.10 1.10
CA ARG A 19 5.19 -6.77 -0.33
C ARG A 19 4.38 -7.78 -1.12
N ALA A 20 3.66 -7.31 -2.12
CA ALA A 20 2.94 -8.13 -3.08
C ALA A 20 3.17 -7.61 -4.51
N ARG A 21 3.60 -8.47 -5.45
CA ARG A 21 3.79 -8.07 -6.86
C ARG A 21 2.50 -7.64 -7.52
N THR A 22 1.36 -8.21 -7.10
CA THR A 22 0.03 -7.82 -7.56
C THR A 22 -0.31 -6.38 -7.18
N ALA A 23 0.13 -5.91 -6.01
CA ALA A 23 -0.04 -4.53 -5.61
C ALA A 23 0.81 -3.55 -6.44
N ASP A 24 2.02 -3.94 -6.81
CA ASP A 24 2.89 -3.12 -7.66
C ASP A 24 2.23 -2.82 -9.02
N ALA A 25 1.53 -3.81 -9.59
CA ALA A 25 0.80 -3.65 -10.86
C ALA A 25 -0.39 -2.68 -10.77
N GLU A 26 -0.92 -2.44 -9.56
CA GLU A 26 -2.07 -1.58 -9.31
C GLU A 26 -1.66 -0.13 -8.98
N LEU A 27 -0.36 0.16 -8.83
CA LEU A 27 0.12 1.52 -8.52
C LEU A 27 -0.32 2.60 -9.53
N PRO A 28 -0.36 2.34 -10.86
CA PRO A 28 -0.89 3.31 -11.83
C PRO A 28 -2.38 3.63 -11.60
N ARG A 29 -3.13 2.73 -10.97
CA ARG A 29 -4.55 2.89 -10.62
C ARG A 29 -4.75 3.60 -9.27
N GLY A 30 -3.67 3.95 -8.59
CA GLY A 30 -3.65 4.74 -7.37
C GLY A 30 -3.68 3.92 -6.07
N ALA A 31 -3.59 4.64 -4.95
CA ALA A 31 -3.36 4.07 -3.63
C ALA A 31 -4.46 3.09 -3.18
N LYS A 32 -5.72 3.36 -3.49
CA LYS A 32 -6.84 2.51 -3.10
C LYS A 32 -6.74 1.12 -3.76
N ALA A 33 -6.51 1.06 -5.06
CA ALA A 33 -6.38 -0.19 -5.81
C ALA A 33 -5.13 -0.97 -5.34
N ALA A 34 -3.99 -0.29 -5.22
CA ALA A 34 -2.75 -0.90 -4.74
C ALA A 34 -2.87 -1.42 -3.30
N THR A 35 -3.49 -0.68 -2.39
CA THR A 35 -3.66 -1.10 -0.98
C THR A 35 -4.60 -2.28 -0.85
N ALA A 36 -5.69 -2.31 -1.61
CA ALA A 36 -6.61 -3.45 -1.64
C ALA A 36 -5.90 -4.75 -2.05
N ALA A 37 -5.04 -4.69 -3.08
CA ALA A 37 -4.22 -5.82 -3.50
C ALA A 37 -3.11 -6.16 -2.49
N LEU A 38 -2.50 -5.16 -1.87
CA LEU A 38 -1.38 -5.33 -0.94
C LEU A 38 -1.80 -5.96 0.39
N LEU A 39 -2.99 -5.61 0.89
CA LEU A 39 -3.54 -6.07 2.16
C LEU A 39 -4.64 -7.12 2.00
N ALA A 40 -4.75 -7.73 0.81
CA ALA A 40 -5.68 -8.83 0.58
C ALA A 40 -5.43 -9.96 1.58
N GLY A 41 -6.46 -10.32 2.35
CA GLY A 41 -6.37 -11.35 3.39
C GLY A 41 -5.70 -10.90 4.70
N ALA A 42 -5.41 -9.61 4.88
CA ALA A 42 -4.92 -9.08 6.15
C ALA A 42 -5.94 -9.36 7.27
N LYS A 43 -5.45 -9.89 8.39
CA LYS A 43 -6.23 -10.13 9.61
C LYS A 43 -5.77 -9.17 10.68
N THR A 44 -6.67 -8.30 11.12
CA THR A 44 -6.42 -7.32 12.18
C THR A 44 -7.07 -7.75 13.49
N THR A 45 -6.57 -7.20 14.59
CA THR A 45 -7.27 -7.13 15.87
C THR A 45 -7.92 -5.75 15.99
N HIS A 46 -8.73 -5.53 17.04
CA HIS A 46 -9.32 -4.22 17.31
C HIS A 46 -8.24 -3.13 17.45
N GLU A 47 -7.17 -3.41 18.19
CA GLU A 47 -6.10 -2.46 18.51
C GLU A 47 -5.25 -2.04 17.31
N ASN A 48 -5.25 -2.82 16.22
CA ASN A 48 -4.45 -2.53 15.04
C ASN A 48 -5.26 -2.38 13.74
N ALA A 49 -6.60 -2.43 13.82
CA ALA A 49 -7.48 -2.22 12.68
C ALA A 49 -7.24 -0.85 12.00
N TYR A 50 -6.80 0.15 12.76
CA TYR A 50 -6.43 1.47 12.23
C TYR A 50 -5.29 1.41 11.20
N LYS A 51 -4.48 0.35 11.18
CA LYS A 51 -3.38 0.22 10.23
C LYS A 51 -3.85 0.08 8.78
N LEU A 52 -5.05 -0.45 8.54
CA LEU A 52 -5.60 -0.55 7.18
C LEU A 52 -5.82 0.83 6.55
N PRO A 53 -6.63 1.74 7.14
CA PRO A 53 -6.79 3.09 6.58
C PRO A 53 -5.51 3.93 6.67
N LEU A 54 -4.63 3.66 7.65
CA LEU A 54 -3.33 4.33 7.71
C LEU A 54 -2.47 4.01 6.47
N VAL A 55 -2.34 2.73 6.11
CA VAL A 55 -1.57 2.31 4.92
C VAL A 55 -2.11 2.97 3.66
N GLU A 56 -3.43 2.95 3.45
CA GLU A 56 -4.02 3.54 2.23
C GLU A 56 -3.71 5.04 2.13
N ARG A 57 -3.88 5.78 3.23
CA ARG A 57 -3.62 7.23 3.28
C ARG A 57 -2.14 7.56 3.13
N THR A 58 -1.27 6.79 3.76
CA THR A 58 0.18 6.95 3.61
C THR A 58 0.61 6.67 2.18
N LEU A 59 0.10 5.61 1.55
CA LEU A 59 0.41 5.32 0.15
C LEU A 59 -0.11 6.42 -0.78
N ALA A 60 -1.31 6.96 -0.53
CA ALA A 60 -1.84 8.09 -1.29
C ALA A 60 -0.92 9.33 -1.19
N SER A 61 -0.43 9.63 0.01
CA SER A 61 0.50 10.74 0.23
C SER A 61 1.84 10.54 -0.49
N VAL A 62 2.43 9.34 -0.41
CA VAL A 62 3.70 9.04 -1.11
C VAL A 62 3.53 9.08 -2.62
N LEU A 63 2.42 8.56 -3.16
CA LEU A 63 2.14 8.63 -4.59
C LEU A 63 1.89 10.06 -5.07
N ALA A 64 1.25 10.90 -4.25
CA ALA A 64 1.09 12.33 -4.56
C ALA A 64 2.44 13.04 -4.58
N GLN A 65 3.31 12.77 -3.60
CA GLN A 65 4.67 13.31 -3.55
C GLN A 65 5.50 12.87 -4.76
N ALA A 66 5.40 11.61 -5.19
CA ALA A 66 6.15 11.08 -6.32
C ALA A 66 5.70 11.59 -7.70
N LYS A 67 4.56 12.29 -7.78
CA LYS A 67 4.06 12.94 -9.00
C LYS A 67 4.61 14.35 -9.19
N GLY A 68 5.05 15.00 -8.12
CA GLY A 68 5.77 16.28 -8.18
C GLY A 68 7.21 16.09 -8.59
#